data_AF-A0A366ZFD6-F1
#
_entry.id   AF-A0A366ZFD6-F1
#
_cell.length_a   1.000
_cell.length_b   1.000
_cell.length_c   1.000
_cell.angle_alpha   90.00
_cell.angle_beta   90.00
_cell.angle_gamma   90.00
#
_symmetry.space_group_name_H-M   'P 1'
#
loop_
_entity.id
_entity.type
_entity.pdbx_description
1 polymer ?
#
loop_
_entity_poly.entity_id
_entity_poly.type
_entity_poly.pdbx_seq_one_letter_code
_entity_poly.pdbx_strand_id
1 'polypeptide(L)'
;MSSLGCGSGVTVARLRCAQVTPPVSDERERELQAAPARPRASRVLPPRPVAHATGVGWLWGRMQLPDGSWLGLATLFTGIVFDGAQLHWYSAHELRIVA
;
A
#
# COMPACT_ATOMS: atom_id res chain seq x y z
N MET A 1 -8.65 25.92 33.95
CA MET A 1 -7.63 25.62 34.98
C MET A 1 -7.73 24.12 35.24
N SER A 2 -6.92 23.33 34.53
CA SER A 2 -5.71 22.67 35.06
C SER A 2 -6.08 21.25 35.51
N SER A 3 -5.39 20.16 35.19
CA SER A 3 -4.12 19.95 34.51
C SER A 3 -4.02 18.50 34.04
N LEU A 4 -3.17 18.29 33.05
CA LEU A 4 -2.71 17.03 32.49
C LEU A 4 -2.06 16.12 33.56
N GLY A 5 -2.41 14.84 33.55
CA GLY A 5 -1.66 13.77 34.20
C GLY A 5 -0.95 12.93 33.15
N CYS A 6 0.33 13.23 32.93
CA CYS A 6 1.24 12.53 32.03
C CYS A 6 1.60 11.15 32.62
N GLY A 7 1.27 10.07 31.90
CA GLY A 7 1.70 8.71 32.20
C GLY A 7 2.55 8.19 31.05
N SER A 8 3.87 8.40 31.14
CA SER A 8 4.86 7.81 30.24
C SER A 8 4.81 6.29 30.29
N GLY A 9 4.18 5.69 29.29
CA GLY A 9 4.33 4.29 28.96
C GLY A 9 4.67 4.19 27.49
N VAL A 10 5.96 4.18 27.15
CA VAL A 10 6.42 3.79 25.80
C VAL A 10 6.13 2.31 25.66
N THR A 11 4.87 1.99 25.39
CA THR A 11 4.47 0.68 24.91
C THR A 11 4.98 0.62 23.49
N VAL A 12 6.04 -0.16 23.28
CA VAL A 12 6.49 -0.59 21.96
C VAL A 12 5.26 -1.18 21.27
N ALA A 13 4.62 -0.37 20.43
CA ALA A 13 3.46 -0.78 19.68
C ALA A 13 3.93 -1.89 18.75
N ARG A 14 3.65 -3.13 19.14
CA ARG A 14 3.59 -4.27 18.21
C ARG A 14 2.75 -3.78 17.04
N LEU A 15 3.43 -3.45 15.95
CA LEU A 15 2.84 -3.13 14.66
C LEU A 15 2.07 -4.38 14.21
N ARG A 16 0.83 -4.49 14.68
CA ARG A 16 -0.20 -5.22 13.97
C ARG A 16 -0.44 -4.44 12.69
N CYS A 17 0.31 -4.76 11.66
CA CYS A 17 -0.02 -4.47 10.25
C CYS A 17 -1.30 -5.24 9.82
N ALA A 18 -2.24 -5.44 10.75
CA ALA A 18 -3.50 -6.09 10.54
C ALA A 18 -4.56 -4.99 10.48
N GLN A 19 -5.14 -4.83 9.29
CA GLN A 19 -6.48 -4.27 9.05
C GLN A 19 -6.66 -2.75 8.92
N VAL A 20 -5.61 -1.95 8.70
CA VAL A 20 -5.83 -0.61 8.15
C VAL A 20 -5.89 -0.72 6.62
N THR A 21 -7.05 -1.16 6.11
CA THR A 21 -7.43 -0.90 4.73
C THR A 21 -7.74 0.59 4.65
N PRO A 22 -6.99 1.42 3.90
CA PRO A 22 -7.29 2.84 3.82
C PRO A 22 -8.69 3.03 3.25
N PRO A 23 -9.39 4.14 3.56
CA PRO A 23 -10.65 4.45 2.91
C PRO A 23 -10.44 4.35 1.40
N VAL A 24 -11.22 3.47 0.78
CA VAL A 24 -11.17 3.25 -0.66
C VAL A 24 -11.90 4.45 -1.26
N SER A 25 -11.17 5.36 -1.89
CA SER A 25 -11.81 6.36 -2.75
C SER A 25 -12.47 5.62 -3.92
N ASP A 26 -13.60 6.14 -4.44
CA ASP A 26 -14.30 5.53 -5.57
C ASP A 26 -13.38 5.35 -6.80
N GLU A 27 -12.40 6.25 -6.96
CA GLU A 27 -11.35 6.17 -7.97
C GLU A 27 -10.42 4.96 -7.76
N ARG A 28 -10.01 4.71 -6.51
CA ARG A 28 -9.21 3.54 -6.13
C ARG A 28 -9.95 2.24 -6.41
N GLU A 29 -11.24 2.15 -6.07
CA GLU A 29 -12.04 0.95 -6.38
C GLU A 29 -12.17 0.77 -7.89
N ARG A 30 -12.46 1.84 -8.65
CA ARG A 30 -12.54 1.77 -10.12
C ARG A 30 -11.24 1.30 -10.75
N GLU A 31 -10.09 1.80 -10.31
CA GLU A 31 -8.80 1.36 -10.83
C GLU A 31 -8.47 -0.08 -10.42
N LEU A 32 -8.79 -0.49 -9.20
CA LEU A 32 -8.62 -1.87 -8.74
C LEU A 32 -9.50 -2.85 -9.52
N GLN A 33 -10.71 -2.43 -9.91
CA GLN A 33 -11.65 -3.22 -10.72
C GLN A 33 -11.27 -3.21 -12.21
N ALA A 34 -10.72 -2.11 -12.73
CA ALA A 34 -10.29 -1.98 -14.12
C ALA A 34 -8.91 -2.60 -14.38
N ALA A 35 -8.05 -2.68 -13.38
CA ALA A 35 -6.73 -3.29 -13.45
C ALA A 35 -6.74 -4.71 -14.05
N PRO A 36 -7.57 -5.66 -13.59
CA PRO A 36 -7.63 -7.01 -14.18
C PRO A 36 -8.22 -7.04 -15.60
N ALA A 37 -8.90 -5.99 -16.06
CA ALA A 37 -9.34 -5.89 -17.46
C ALA A 37 -8.20 -5.53 -18.42
N ARG A 38 -7.02 -5.12 -17.90
CA ARG A 38 -5.84 -4.87 -18.73
C ARG A 38 -5.20 -6.19 -19.17
N PRO A 39 -4.78 -6.31 -20.44
CA PRO A 39 -4.05 -7.49 -20.91
C PRO A 39 -2.84 -7.78 -20.02
N ARG A 40 -2.67 -9.04 -19.61
CA ARG A 40 -1.56 -9.51 -18.76
C ARG A 40 -1.51 -8.89 -17.35
N ALA A 41 -2.61 -8.30 -16.89
CA ALA A 41 -2.76 -7.91 -15.49
C ALA A 41 -3.41 -9.02 -14.67
N SER A 42 -3.01 -9.14 -13.41
CA SER A 42 -3.58 -10.09 -12.46
C SER A 42 -3.68 -9.45 -11.08
N ARG A 43 -4.76 -9.78 -10.35
CA ARG A 43 -4.97 -9.32 -8.97
C ARG A 43 -4.11 -10.12 -8.01
N VAL A 44 -3.54 -9.45 -7.02
CA VAL A 44 -2.80 -10.07 -5.92
C VAL A 44 -3.75 -10.26 -4.74
N LEU A 45 -4.06 -11.52 -4.42
CA LEU A 45 -4.93 -11.91 -3.31
C LEU A 45 -4.23 -13.00 -2.46
N PRO A 46 -4.10 -12.82 -1.13
CA PRO A 46 -4.34 -11.58 -0.40
C PRO A 46 -3.33 -10.48 -0.81
N PRO A 47 -3.66 -9.19 -0.61
CA PRO A 47 -2.72 -8.10 -0.82
C PRO A 47 -1.41 -8.35 -0.06
N ARG A 48 -0.28 -8.01 -0.68
CA ARG A 48 1.05 -8.23 -0.07
C ARG A 48 1.62 -6.92 0.44
N PRO A 49 2.18 -6.88 1.67
CA PRO A 49 2.90 -5.70 2.12
C PRO A 49 4.12 -5.45 1.23
N VAL A 50 4.33 -4.19 0.85
CA VAL A 50 5.47 -3.75 0.03
C VAL A 50 6.13 -2.52 0.63
N ALA A 51 7.43 -2.38 0.36
CA ALA A 51 8.22 -1.19 0.61
C ALA A 51 8.70 -0.60 -0.72
N HIS A 52 8.82 0.71 -0.75
CA HIS A 52 9.33 1.52 -1.84
C HIS A 52 10.31 2.55 -1.25
N ALA A 53 11.18 3.14 -2.06
CA ALA A 53 12.16 4.13 -1.59
C ALA A 53 11.52 5.30 -0.82
N THR A 54 10.26 5.62 -1.12
CA THR A 54 9.52 6.75 -0.55
C THR A 54 8.48 6.36 0.51
N GLY A 55 8.30 5.08 0.83
CA GLY A 55 7.28 4.66 1.78
C GLY A 55 6.98 3.17 1.82
N VAL A 56 6.01 2.79 2.64
CA VAL A 56 5.49 1.41 2.74
C VAL A 56 4.05 1.35 2.27
N GLY A 57 3.54 0.15 1.99
CA GLY A 57 2.16 0.01 1.57
C GLY A 57 1.77 -1.41 1.17
N TRP A 58 0.82 -1.51 0.24
CA TRP A 58 0.20 -2.77 -0.16
C TRP A 58 0.18 -2.94 -1.67
N LEU A 59 0.58 -4.12 -2.13
CA LEU A 59 0.49 -4.56 -3.52
C LEU A 59 -0.85 -5.26 -3.75
N TRP A 60 -1.57 -4.77 -4.75
CA TRP A 60 -2.93 -5.20 -5.10
C TRP A 60 -3.01 -5.91 -6.45
N GLY A 61 -2.05 -5.67 -7.34
CA GLY A 61 -2.04 -6.23 -8.68
C GLY A 61 -0.67 -6.23 -9.29
N ARG A 62 -0.48 -7.03 -10.33
CA ARG A 62 0.73 -7.07 -11.15
C ARG A 62 0.34 -7.10 -12.62
N MET A 63 1.13 -6.46 -13.47
CA MET A 63 0.91 -6.43 -14.91
C MET A 63 2.24 -6.62 -15.62
N GLN A 64 2.25 -7.49 -16.64
CA GLN A 64 3.43 -7.65 -17.49
C GLN A 64 3.28 -6.79 -18.74
N LEU A 65 4.27 -5.95 -18.99
CA LEU A 65 4.34 -5.12 -20.19
C LEU A 65 4.81 -5.95 -21.40
N PRO A 66 4.60 -5.46 -22.64
CA PRO A 66 5.00 -6.17 -23.86
C PRO A 66 6.50 -6.46 -23.94
N ASP A 67 7.34 -5.61 -23.34
CA ASP A 67 8.79 -5.72 -23.26
C ASP A 67 9.28 -6.76 -22.22
N GLY A 68 8.35 -7.41 -21.52
CA GLY A 68 8.64 -8.42 -20.49
C GLY A 68 8.84 -7.84 -19.09
N SER A 69 8.86 -6.51 -18.93
CA SER A 69 8.95 -5.85 -17.63
C SER A 69 7.65 -5.99 -16.83
N TRP A 70 7.75 -5.86 -15.51
CA TRP A 70 6.62 -6.01 -14.60
C TRP A 70 6.31 -4.71 -13.88
N LEU A 71 5.01 -4.40 -13.79
CA LEU A 71 4.46 -3.33 -12.96
C LEU A 71 3.69 -3.92 -11.79
N GLY A 72 3.75 -3.26 -10.63
CA GLY A 72 2.95 -3.56 -9.46
C GLY A 72 1.98 -2.42 -9.16
N LEU A 73 0.68 -2.72 -9.09
CA LEU A 73 -0.33 -1.78 -8.61
C LEU A 73 -0.26 -1.75 -7.08
N ALA A 74 0.29 -0.68 -6.53
CA ALA A 74 0.47 -0.56 -5.08
C ALA A 74 -0.15 0.73 -4.55
N THR A 75 -0.65 0.65 -3.33
CA THR A 75 -0.93 1.85 -2.53
C THR A 75 0.29 2.11 -1.66
N LEU A 76 0.88 3.30 -1.71
CA LEU A 76 2.00 3.70 -0.85
C LEU A 76 1.60 4.82 0.10
N PHE A 77 2.07 4.74 1.34
CA PHE A 77 1.95 5.78 2.36
C PHE A 77 3.30 6.48 2.49
N THR A 78 3.34 7.78 2.20
CA THR A 78 4.55 8.61 2.27
C THR A 78 4.64 9.42 3.57
N GLY A 79 3.61 9.38 4.42
CA GLY A 79 3.52 10.10 5.68
C GLY A 79 3.75 9.25 6.93
N ILE A 80 4.02 9.92 8.05
CA ILE A 80 4.22 9.33 9.39
C ILE A 80 2.94 8.72 10.00
N VAL A 81 1.77 8.96 9.40
CA VAL A 81 0.44 8.65 10.00
C VAL A 81 -0.52 7.92 9.05
N PHE A 82 -0.01 7.22 8.02
CA PHE A 82 -0.83 6.52 6.99
C PHE A 82 -1.81 7.43 6.22
N ASP A 83 -1.58 8.74 6.20
CA ASP A 83 -2.36 9.68 5.41
C ASP A 83 -1.77 9.82 3.98
N GLY A 84 -2.61 10.19 3.02
CA GLY A 84 -2.20 10.45 1.63
C GLY A 84 -1.84 9.19 0.83
N ALA A 85 -2.53 8.08 1.08
CA ALA A 85 -2.27 6.81 0.42
C ALA A 85 -2.52 6.88 -1.11
N GLN A 86 -1.47 6.88 -1.92
CA GLN A 86 -1.59 6.98 -3.38
C GLN A 86 -1.55 5.60 -4.03
N LEU A 87 -2.59 5.29 -4.81
CA LEU A 87 -2.62 4.12 -5.69
C LEU A 87 -1.91 4.47 -7.00
N HIS A 88 -0.90 3.70 -7.38
CA HIS A 88 -0.22 3.88 -8.66
C HIS A 88 0.38 2.56 -9.15
N TRP A 89 0.67 2.47 -10.45
CA TRP A 89 1.48 1.40 -11.02
C TRP A 89 2.96 1.75 -10.88
N TYR A 90 3.68 1.03 -10.05
CA TYR A 90 5.13 1.20 -9.87
C TYR A 90 5.88 0.13 -10.65
N SER A 91 7.14 0.40 -10.99
CA SER A 91 8.00 -0.65 -11.51
C SER A 91 8.17 -1.74 -10.45
N ALA A 92 8.08 -3.01 -10.84
CA ALA A 92 8.29 -4.11 -9.91
C ALA A 92 9.70 -4.09 -9.30
N HIS A 93 10.68 -3.48 -9.97
CA HIS A 93 12.03 -3.30 -9.44
C HIS A 93 12.12 -2.30 -8.29
N GLU A 94 11.17 -1.36 -8.21
CA GLU A 94 11.10 -0.35 -7.16
C GLU A 94 10.33 -0.85 -5.93
N LEU A 95 9.53 -1.90 -6.09
CA LEU A 95 8.73 -2.50 -5.03
C LEU A 95 9.42 -3.71 -4.42
N ARG A 96 9.57 -3.70 -3.09
CA ARG A 96 10.13 -4.81 -2.32
C ARG A 96 9.07 -5.42 -1.42
N ILE A 97 8.79 -6.71 -1.59
CA ILE A 97 7.88 -7.43 -0.68
C ILE A 97 8.54 -7.51 0.70
N VAL A 98 7.83 -7.07 1.73
CA VAL A 98 8.28 -7.11 3.13
C VAL A 98 7.60 -8.29 3.80
N ALA A 99 8.33 -9.39 3.99
CA ALA A 99 7.83 -10.60 4.64
C ALA A 99 7.93 -10.52 6.17
#